data_AF-A0A4S4AF61-F1
#
_entry.id   AF-A0A4S4AF61-F1
#
_cell.length_a   1.000
_cell.length_b   1.000
_cell.length_c   1.000
_cell.angle_alpha   90.00
_cell.angle_beta   90.00
_cell.angle_gamma   90.00
#
_symmetry.space_group_name_H-M   'P 1'
#
loop_
_entity.id
_entity.type
_entity.pdbx_description
1 polymer ?
#
loop_
_entity_poly.entity_id
_entity_poly.type
_entity_poly.pdbx_seq_one_letter_code
_entity_poly.pdbx_strand_id
1 'polypeptide(L)'
;MCERPHTPIACQHRSLWPEEHPWREGLPVAWRDQVVAPLDFEIHRDEELAAQRVFGRDADGTPCYYAHAWTMSEPCSDDDEEFYLVATAGESVTAWRLRDERWLVRRVVMGNERCVAPQPFYVFSESMPR
;
A
#
# COMPACT_ATOMS: atom_id res chain seq x y z
N MET A 1 -23.23 26.97 -10.70
CA MET A 1 -22.11 27.39 -11.56
C MET A 1 -20.82 27.29 -10.78
N CYS A 2 -20.04 26.24 -11.03
CA CYS A 2 -18.61 26.13 -10.75
C CYS A 2 -18.09 25.12 -11.78
N GLU A 3 -17.65 25.63 -12.93
CA GLU A 3 -16.99 24.86 -13.97
C GLU A 3 -15.57 24.52 -13.51
N ARG A 4 -15.19 23.24 -13.63
CA ARG A 4 -13.79 22.83 -13.69
C ARG A 4 -13.61 21.85 -14.87
N PRO A 5 -12.53 21.97 -15.64
CA PRO A 5 -12.37 21.21 -16.87
C PRO A 5 -12.12 19.73 -16.55
N HIS A 6 -12.91 18.89 -17.19
CA HIS A 6 -12.72 17.44 -17.25
C HIS A 6 -11.38 17.15 -17.91
N THR A 7 -10.39 16.79 -17.11
CA THR A 7 -9.28 16.00 -17.62
C THR A 7 -9.68 14.54 -17.41
N PRO A 8 -9.86 13.72 -18.45
CA PRO A 8 -10.10 12.31 -18.25
C PRO A 8 -8.87 11.72 -17.56
N ILE A 9 -9.05 11.24 -16.32
CA ILE A 9 -8.06 10.39 -15.68
C ILE A 9 -8.15 9.07 -16.45
N ALA A 10 -7.32 8.96 -17.49
CA ALA A 10 -7.11 7.71 -18.16
C ALA A 10 -6.59 6.71 -17.11
N CYS A 11 -7.43 5.77 -16.71
CA CYS A 11 -7.02 4.55 -16.03
C CYS A 11 -6.16 3.75 -17.02
N GLN A 12 -4.88 4.12 -17.10
CA GLN A 12 -3.90 3.40 -17.89
C GLN A 12 -3.65 2.06 -17.19
N HIS A 13 -4.28 1.03 -17.72
CA HIS A 13 -4.00 -0.38 -17.46
C HIS A 13 -2.63 -0.76 -18.05
N ARG A 14 -1.57 -0.12 -17.55
CA ARG A 14 -0.19 -0.54 -17.75
C ARG A 14 0.16 -1.37 -16.53
N SER A 15 0.74 -2.55 -16.73
CA SER A 15 1.43 -3.24 -15.64
C SER A 15 2.60 -2.32 -15.25
N LEU A 16 2.37 -1.52 -14.21
CA LEU A 16 3.21 -0.40 -13.75
C LEU A 16 4.17 -0.85 -12.64
N TRP A 17 4.56 -2.12 -12.62
CA TRP A 17 5.39 -2.63 -11.55
C TRP A 17 6.84 -2.24 -11.85
N PRO A 18 7.46 -1.35 -11.05
CA PRO A 18 8.85 -0.98 -11.24
C PRO A 18 9.74 -2.23 -11.12
N GLU A 19 10.86 -2.26 -11.84
CA GLU A 19 11.90 -3.30 -11.71
C GLU A 19 12.40 -3.42 -10.26
N GLU A 20 12.30 -2.32 -9.50
CA GLU A 20 12.63 -2.24 -8.08
C GLU A 20 11.39 -1.90 -7.26
N HIS A 21 11.01 -2.76 -6.31
CA HIS A 21 9.92 -2.46 -5.37
C HIS A 21 10.32 -1.26 -4.48
N PRO A 22 9.52 -0.17 -4.40
CA PRO A 22 9.88 1.05 -3.68
C PRO A 22 9.74 0.89 -2.15
N TRP A 23 10.49 -0.06 -1.58
CA TRP A 23 10.35 -0.49 -0.20
C TRP A 23 10.59 0.63 0.84
N ARG A 24 11.27 1.73 0.46
CA ARG A 24 11.50 2.89 1.34
C ARG A 24 10.32 3.88 1.37
N GLU A 25 9.30 3.70 0.54
CA GLU A 25 8.14 4.59 0.51
C GLU A 25 7.43 4.61 1.87
N GLY A 26 7.16 5.81 2.39
CA GLY A 26 6.52 5.97 3.70
C GLY A 26 7.41 5.64 4.91
N LEU A 27 8.68 5.30 4.73
CA LEU A 27 9.63 5.11 5.83
C LEU A 27 10.10 6.48 6.38
N PRO A 28 9.86 6.81 7.67
CA PRO A 28 10.29 8.08 8.23
C PRO A 28 11.82 8.22 8.22
N VAL A 29 12.31 9.43 7.95
CA VAL A 29 13.75 9.73 7.83
C VAL A 29 14.54 9.26 9.06
N ALA A 30 13.98 9.45 10.25
CA ALA A 30 14.61 9.08 11.53
C ALA A 30 14.91 7.58 11.66
N TRP A 31 14.26 6.71 10.88
CA TRP A 31 14.42 5.25 10.96
C TRP A 31 15.20 4.66 9.78
N ARG A 32 15.59 5.46 8.78
CA ARG A 32 16.22 4.97 7.55
C ARG A 32 17.54 4.24 7.75
N ASP A 33 18.31 4.64 8.75
CA ASP A 33 19.60 4.01 9.07
C ASP A 33 19.44 2.79 10.00
N GLN A 34 18.27 2.64 10.61
CA GLN A 34 17.96 1.59 11.57
C GLN A 34 17.23 0.40 10.94
N VAL A 35 16.69 0.54 9.73
CA VAL A 35 16.04 -0.57 9.01
C VAL A 35 17.07 -1.47 8.34
N VAL A 36 16.77 -2.76 8.30
CA VAL A 36 17.50 -3.74 7.47
C VAL A 36 16.99 -3.63 6.04
N ALA A 37 17.90 -3.46 5.08
CA ALA A 37 17.53 -3.30 3.68
C ALA A 37 17.22 -4.67 3.04
N PRO A 38 16.05 -4.85 2.42
CA PRO A 38 15.78 -6.03 1.59
C PRO A 38 16.66 -6.02 0.33
N LEU A 39 17.15 -7.21 -0.03
CA LEU A 39 17.94 -7.48 -1.23
C LEU A 39 17.17 -8.34 -2.24
N ASP A 40 16.16 -9.09 -1.78
CA ASP A 40 15.28 -9.92 -2.60
C ASP A 40 13.82 -9.63 -2.27
N PHE A 41 12.94 -9.76 -3.27
CA PHE A 41 11.51 -9.52 -3.12
C PHE A 41 10.67 -10.65 -3.73
N GLU A 42 9.65 -11.06 -2.98
CA GLU A 42 8.63 -11.99 -3.42
C GLU A 42 7.27 -11.31 -3.40
N ILE A 43 6.61 -11.23 -4.55
CA ILE A 43 5.37 -10.49 -4.73
C ILE A 43 4.24 -11.45 -5.11
N HIS A 44 3.17 -11.43 -4.33
CA HIS A 44 1.94 -12.17 -4.56
C HIS A 44 0.81 -11.21 -4.86
N ARG A 45 0.05 -11.46 -5.92
CA ARG A 45 -1.09 -10.64 -6.33
C ARG A 45 -2.33 -11.50 -6.46
N ASP A 46 -3.44 -10.96 -6.00
CA ASP A 46 -4.77 -11.52 -6.15
C ASP A 46 -5.61 -10.46 -6.88
N GLU A 47 -5.82 -10.68 -8.17
CA GLU A 47 -6.52 -9.73 -9.03
C GLU A 47 -8.02 -9.68 -8.72
N GLU A 48 -8.61 -10.81 -8.31
CA GLU A 48 -10.02 -10.91 -7.95
C GLU A 48 -10.33 -10.10 -6.68
N LEU A 49 -9.40 -10.09 -5.72
CA LEU A 49 -9.53 -9.34 -4.47
C LEU A 49 -8.89 -7.95 -4.53
N ALA A 50 -8.34 -7.54 -5.68
CA ALA A 50 -7.54 -6.32 -5.83
C ALA A 50 -6.51 -6.17 -4.68
N ALA A 51 -5.81 -7.27 -4.38
CA ALA A 51 -4.93 -7.40 -3.23
C ALA A 51 -3.50 -7.77 -3.66
N GLN A 52 -2.52 -7.31 -2.88
CA GLN A 52 -1.11 -7.63 -3.07
C GLN A 52 -0.45 -7.88 -1.72
N ARG A 53 0.51 -8.81 -1.70
CA ARG A 53 1.47 -9.02 -0.61
C ARG A 53 2.89 -9.02 -1.16
N VAL A 54 3.82 -8.44 -0.41
CA VAL A 54 5.24 -8.36 -0.74
C VAL A 54 6.05 -8.78 0.47
N PHE A 55 6.97 -9.69 0.27
CA PHE A 55 7.98 -10.07 1.26
C PHE A 55 9.34 -9.62 0.76
N GLY A 56 10.14 -9.01 1.62
CA GLY A 56 11.54 -8.70 1.32
C GLY A 56 12.47 -9.38 2.31
N ARG A 57 13.58 -9.90 1.78
CA ARG A 57 14.57 -10.68 2.53
C ARG A 57 15.94 -10.01 2.46
N ASP A 58 16.71 -10.11 3.54
CA ASP A 58 18.08 -9.59 3.60
C ASP A 58 19.10 -10.58 3.02
N ALA A 59 20.39 -10.30 3.22
CA ALA A 59 21.50 -11.11 2.73
C ALA A 59 21.51 -12.55 3.28
N ASP A 60 20.95 -12.77 4.47
CA ASP A 60 20.84 -14.08 5.11
C ASP A 60 19.54 -14.80 4.73
N GLY A 61 18.73 -14.21 3.84
CA GLY A 61 17.41 -14.72 3.50
C GLY A 61 16.35 -14.50 4.59
N THR A 62 16.65 -13.70 5.61
CA THR A 62 15.72 -13.45 6.72
C THR A 62 14.70 -12.38 6.31
N PRO A 63 13.39 -12.56 6.61
CA PRO A 63 12.40 -11.53 6.37
C PRO A 63 12.76 -10.21 7.07
N CYS A 64 12.91 -9.15 6.29
CA CYS A 64 13.22 -7.81 6.80
C CYS A 64 12.24 -6.75 6.30
N TYR A 65 11.38 -7.10 5.35
CA TYR A 65 10.35 -6.23 4.81
C TYR A 65 9.07 -7.02 4.57
N TYR A 66 7.94 -6.41 4.86
CA TYR A 66 6.63 -6.93 4.55
C TYR A 66 5.71 -5.80 4.13
N ALA A 67 4.92 -6.00 3.08
CA ALA A 67 3.85 -5.09 2.75
C ALA A 67 2.63 -5.85 2.24
N HIS A 68 1.44 -5.34 2.57
CA HIS A 68 0.22 -5.75 1.90
C HIS A 68 -0.66 -4.55 1.60
N ALA A 69 -1.46 -4.69 0.57
CA ALA A 69 -2.51 -3.74 0.26
C ALA A 69 -3.71 -4.47 -0.31
N TRP A 70 -4.91 -4.00 -0.01
CA TRP A 70 -6.14 -4.45 -0.63
C TRP A 70 -7.12 -3.30 -0.74
N THR A 71 -7.98 -3.34 -1.76
CA THR A 71 -9.02 -2.33 -1.98
C THR A 71 -10.33 -3.03 -2.32
N MET A 72 -11.41 -2.63 -1.65
CA MET A 72 -12.76 -3.03 -1.99
C MET A 72 -13.43 -1.90 -2.75
N SER A 73 -14.08 -2.24 -3.87
CA SER A 73 -14.80 -1.28 -4.70
C SER A 73 -16.25 -1.69 -4.86
N GLU A 74 -17.14 -0.70 -4.92
CA GLU A 74 -18.57 -0.91 -5.15
C GLU A 74 -18.99 -0.16 -6.42
N PRO A 75 -19.92 -0.73 -7.20
CA PRO A 75 -20.49 -0.05 -8.34
C PRO A 75 -21.30 1.16 -7.86
N CYS A 76 -21.02 2.31 -8.45
CA CYS A 76 -21.74 3.56 -8.26
C CYS A 76 -22.33 3.96 -9.62
N SER A 77 -23.55 4.48 -9.62
CA SER A 77 -24.17 5.11 -10.78
C SER A 77 -24.36 6.57 -10.42
N ASP A 78 -23.98 7.46 -11.34
CA ASP A 78 -24.55 8.81 -11.34
C ASP A 78 -25.86 8.78 -12.15
N ASP A 79 -26.55 9.93 -12.27
CA ASP A 79 -27.80 10.07 -13.05
C ASP A 79 -27.65 9.66 -14.54
N ASP A 80 -26.41 9.59 -15.05
CA ASP A 80 -26.07 8.98 -16.34
C ASP A 80 -25.80 7.47 -16.18
N GLU A 81 -26.45 6.65 -17.00
CA GLU A 81 -26.64 5.17 -16.91
C GLU A 81 -25.37 4.28 -16.91
N GLU A 82 -24.17 4.83 -16.65
CA GLU A 82 -22.90 4.09 -16.62
C GLU A 82 -22.43 3.81 -15.19
N PHE A 83 -22.30 2.53 -14.85
CA PHE A 83 -21.73 2.10 -13.58
C PHE A 83 -20.20 2.27 -13.58
N TYR A 84 -19.67 2.94 -12.55
CA TYR A 84 -18.24 3.02 -12.29
C TYR A 84 -17.91 2.48 -10.89
N LEU A 85 -16.71 1.89 -10.74
CA LEU A 85 -16.27 1.34 -9.46
C LEU A 85 -15.65 2.44 -8.60
N VAL A 86 -16.16 2.61 -7.38
CA VAL A 86 -15.61 3.52 -6.38
C VAL A 86 -14.99 2.69 -5.26
N ALA A 87 -13.75 2.99 -4.88
CA ALA A 87 -13.13 2.38 -3.70
C ALA A 87 -13.89 2.83 -2.44
N THR A 88 -14.46 1.88 -1.70
CA THR A 88 -15.26 2.17 -0.49
C THR A 88 -14.58 1.73 0.79
N ALA A 89 -13.62 0.80 0.70
CA ALA A 89 -12.75 0.43 1.80
C ALA A 89 -11.38 -0.04 1.27
N GLY A 90 -10.38 0.00 2.14
CA GLY A 90 -9.10 -0.61 1.86
C GLY A 90 -8.12 -0.46 2.99
N GLU A 91 -7.01 -1.16 2.88
CA GLU A 91 -5.89 -1.02 3.79
C GLU A 91 -4.59 -1.14 3.03
N SER A 92 -3.58 -0.41 3.47
CA SER A 92 -2.19 -0.76 3.20
C SER A 92 -1.39 -0.84 4.49
N VAL A 93 -0.57 -1.88 4.59
CA VAL A 93 0.39 -2.09 5.67
C VAL A 93 1.77 -2.19 5.05
N THR A 94 2.74 -1.54 5.68
CA THR A 94 4.15 -1.66 5.31
C THR A 94 4.95 -1.80 6.59
N ALA A 95 5.82 -2.79 6.65
CA ALA A 95 6.60 -3.09 7.84
C ALA A 95 8.07 -3.30 7.48
N TRP A 96 8.93 -2.71 8.29
CA TRP A 96 10.38 -2.81 8.17
C TRP A 96 10.95 -3.39 9.45
N ARG A 97 11.79 -4.41 9.31
CA ARG A 97 12.58 -4.91 10.42
C ARG A 97 13.70 -3.92 10.73
N LEU A 98 13.80 -3.56 12.00
CA LEU A 98 14.85 -2.74 12.55
C LEU A 98 16.05 -3.61 12.94
N ARG A 99 17.22 -2.98 13.09
CA ARG A 99 18.45 -3.63 13.57
C ARG A 99 18.35 -4.19 14.99
N ASP A 100 17.40 -3.69 15.78
CA ASP A 100 17.05 -4.21 17.11
C ASP A 100 15.96 -5.29 17.06
N GLU A 101 15.73 -5.87 15.87
CA GLU A 101 14.81 -6.98 15.57
C GLU A 101 13.31 -6.66 15.66
N ARG A 102 12.95 -5.50 16.21
CA ARG A 102 11.56 -5.00 16.20
C ARG A 102 11.13 -4.61 14.78
N TRP A 103 9.84 -4.53 14.57
CA TRP A 103 9.24 -4.11 13.32
C TRP A 103 8.63 -2.73 13.48
N LEU A 104 9.04 -1.78 12.64
CA LEU A 104 8.32 -0.54 12.45
C LEU A 104 7.21 -0.80 11.44
N VAL A 105 5.96 -0.66 11.85
CA VAL A 105 4.78 -0.94 11.03
C VAL A 105 4.05 0.36 10.74
N ARG A 106 3.92 0.71 9.47
CA ARG A 106 3.03 1.75 8.96
C ARG A 106 1.72 1.13 8.52
N ARG A 107 0.60 1.70 8.94
CA ARG A 107 -0.74 1.31 8.48
C ARG A 107 -1.48 2.52 7.93
N VAL A 108 -2.23 2.31 6.86
CA VAL A 108 -3.15 3.28 6.27
C VAL A 108 -4.47 2.57 6.04
N VAL A 109 -5.53 3.08 6.64
CA VAL A 109 -6.88 2.54 6.46
C VAL A 109 -7.68 3.54 5.62
N MET A 110 -8.25 3.06 4.53
CA MET A 110 -9.20 3.80 3.71
C MET A 110 -10.60 3.46 4.20
N GLY A 111 -11.31 4.46 4.73
CA GLY A 111 -12.69 4.35 5.18
C GLY A 111 -13.69 4.91 4.15
N ASN A 112 -14.98 4.69 4.41
CA ASN A 112 -16.07 5.17 3.55
C ASN A 112 -16.34 6.68 3.64
N GLU A 113 -15.64 7.40 4.53
CA GLU A 113 -15.78 8.83 4.75
C GLU A 113 -15.12 9.59 3.60
N ARG A 114 -15.91 9.90 2.57
CA ARG A 114 -15.50 10.57 1.32
C ARG A 114 -14.76 11.92 1.51
N CYS A 115 -14.66 12.44 2.74
CA CYS A 115 -14.13 13.76 3.05
C CYS A 115 -12.82 13.76 3.86
N VAL A 116 -12.28 12.61 4.26
CA VAL A 116 -11.03 12.54 5.05
C VAL A 116 -9.97 11.74 4.30
N ALA A 117 -8.85 12.40 3.98
CA ALA A 117 -7.71 11.71 3.40
C ALA A 117 -7.17 10.66 4.39
N PRO A 118 -6.89 9.42 3.95
CA PRO A 118 -6.35 8.37 4.82
C PRO A 118 -5.08 8.84 5.51
N GLN A 119 -5.07 8.83 6.84
CA GLN A 119 -3.89 9.22 7.62
C GLN A 119 -3.06 7.98 7.98
N PRO A 120 -1.75 7.96 7.66
CA PRO A 120 -0.88 6.89 8.11
C PRO A 120 -0.60 7.01 9.61
N PHE A 121 -0.50 5.88 10.29
CA PHE A 121 0.05 5.80 11.65
C PHE A 121 1.12 4.73 11.73
N TYR A 122 1.97 4.83 12.76
CA TYR A 122 3.11 3.95 12.97
C TYR A 122 3.02 3.26 14.33
N VAL A 123 3.33 1.97 14.36
CA VAL A 123 3.42 1.16 15.58
C VAL A 123 4.68 0.30 15.56
N PHE A 124 5.17 -0.07 16.73
CA PHE A 124 6.20 -1.10 16.86
C PHE A 124 5.54 -2.46 17.09
N SER A 125 6.13 -3.51 16.53
CA SER A 125 5.74 -4.89 16.74
C SER A 125 6.97 -5.75 16.99
N GLU A 126 6.88 -6.71 17.90
CA GLU A 126 7.95 -7.68 18.19
C GLU A 126 8.06 -8.77 17.11
N SER A 127 7.09 -8.84 16.20
CA SER A 127 7.06 -9.83 15.13
C SER A 127 6.56 -9.24 13.82
N MET A 128 6.89 -9.92 12.72
CA MET A 128 6.39 -9.57 11.39
C MET A 128 4.85 -9.58 11.39
N PRO A 129 4.19 -8.54 10.85
CA PRO A 129 2.74 -8.54 10.70
C PRO A 129 2.27 -9.70 9.79
N ARG A 130 1.08 -10.21 10.06
CA ARG A 130 0.45 -11.34 9.35
C ARG A 130 -0.79 -10.89 8.59
#